data_AF-A0A7V9RHM0-F1
#
_entry.id   AF-A0A7V9RHM0-F1
#
_cell.length_a   1.000
_cell.length_b   1.000
_cell.length_c   1.000
_cell.angle_alpha   90.00
_cell.angle_beta   90.00
_cell.angle_gamma   90.00
#
_symmetry.space_group_name_H-M   'P 1'
#
loop_
_entity.id
_entity.type
_entity.pdbx_description
1 polymer ?
#
loop_
_entity_poly.entity_id
_entity_poly.type
_entity_poly.pdbx_seq_one_letter_code
_entity_poly.pdbx_strand_id
1 'polypeptide(L)'
;HPVEFDQARTIGTRLRERGINPMTAALNWLAATERAADRIGFIVVGDLAVCTRMLAAEPQVSAHDLDRVLEVIWASTTEEVLGVRARLESWPAAVADLEARSSGSRPS
;
A
#
# COMPACT_ATOMS: atom_id res chain seq x y z
N HIS A 1 31.58 22.33 -9.93
CA HIS A 1 30.55 22.99 -9.12
C HIS A 1 30.24 22.12 -7.92
N PRO A 2 30.42 22.59 -6.68
CA PRO A 2 29.94 21.87 -5.50
C PRO A 2 28.40 21.86 -5.53
N VAL A 3 27.80 20.69 -5.30
CA VAL A 3 26.34 20.55 -5.21
C VAL A 3 25.93 21.04 -3.82
N GLU A 4 25.32 22.22 -3.76
CA GLU A 4 24.73 22.72 -2.52
C GLU A 4 23.41 21.99 -2.27
N PHE A 5 23.35 21.18 -1.20
CA PHE A 5 22.15 20.44 -0.81
C PHE A 5 21.22 21.31 0.05
N ASP A 6 20.75 22.42 -0.50
CA ASP A 6 19.88 23.35 0.21
C ASP A 6 18.62 22.66 0.75
N GLN A 7 18.05 21.73 0.00
CA GLN A 7 16.89 20.96 0.44
C GLN A 7 17.21 20.06 1.66
N ALA A 8 18.36 19.38 1.66
CA ALA A 8 18.77 18.55 2.79
C ALA A 8 19.01 19.41 4.04
N ARG A 9 19.59 20.60 3.86
CA ARG A 9 19.79 21.58 4.93
C ARG A 9 18.45 22.08 5.49
N THR A 10 17.49 22.43 4.64
CA THR A 10 16.14 22.83 5.06
C THR A 10 15.43 21.72 5.84
N ILE A 11 15.49 20.47 5.36
CA ILE A 11 14.91 19.31 6.06
C ILE A 11 15.58 19.12 7.42
N GLY A 12 16.91 19.15 7.48
CA GLY A 12 17.67 18.99 8.71
C GLY A 12 17.38 20.08 9.76
N THR A 13 17.16 21.32 9.34
CA THR A 13 16.71 22.40 10.24
C THR A 13 15.31 22.12 10.78
N ARG A 14 14.35 21.78 9.91
CA ARG A 14 12.97 21.50 10.31
C ARG A 14 12.84 20.30 11.25
N LEU A 15 13.62 19.24 11.04
CA LEU A 15 13.64 18.08 11.93
C LEU A 15 14.13 18.47 13.34
N ARG A 16 15.20 19.27 13.42
CA ARG A 16 15.74 19.76 14.70
C ARG A 16 14.77 20.68 15.43
N GLU A 17 14.15 21.64 14.73
CA GLU A 17 13.13 22.54 15.30
C GLU A 17 11.96 21.77 15.91
N ARG A 18 11.63 20.59 15.37
CA ARG A 18 10.55 19.73 15.85
C ARG A 18 11.00 18.69 16.88
N GLY A 19 12.28 18.67 17.28
CA GLY A 19 12.83 17.67 18.19
C GLY A 19 12.80 16.24 17.65
N ILE A 20 12.73 16.06 16.32
CA ILE A 20 12.63 14.75 15.68
C ILE A 20 14.03 14.19 15.45
N ASN A 21 14.27 12.95 15.89
CA ASN A 21 15.51 12.23 15.58
C ASN A 21 15.57 11.92 14.07
N PRO A 22 16.56 12.44 13.31
CA PRO A 22 16.60 12.27 11.86
C PRO A 22 16.76 10.83 11.40
N MET A 23 17.53 10.02 12.13
CA MET A 23 17.77 8.62 11.79
C MET A 23 16.48 7.81 11.97
N THR A 24 15.80 7.98 13.10
CA THR A 24 14.50 7.34 13.35
C THR A 24 13.46 7.78 12.31
N ALA A 25 13.42 9.06 11.96
CA ALA A 25 12.50 9.56 10.93
C ALA A 25 12.78 8.94 9.55
N ALA A 26 14.04 8.81 9.16
CA ALA A 26 14.43 8.18 7.90
C ALA A 26 14.04 6.70 7.84
N LEU A 27 14.32 5.94 8.92
CA LEU A 27 13.95 4.53 9.02
C LEU A 27 12.42 4.35 8.99
N ASN A 28 11.68 5.18 9.71
CA ASN A 28 10.22 5.15 9.70
C ASN A 28 9.64 5.47 8.32
N TRP A 29 10.24 6.43 7.61
CA TRP A 29 9.83 6.77 6.24
C TRP A 29 10.12 5.64 5.26
N LEU A 30 11.28 4.98 5.38
CA LEU A 30 11.62 3.81 4.57
C LEU A 30 10.61 2.68 4.82
N ALA A 31 10.38 2.33 6.09
CA ALA A 31 9.40 1.30 6.46
C ALA A 31 7.99 1.65 5.97
N ALA A 32 7.57 2.92 6.06
CA ALA A 32 6.27 3.35 5.52
C ALA A 32 6.18 3.22 3.99
N THR A 33 7.30 3.40 3.29
CA THR A 33 7.38 3.28 1.83
C THR A 33 7.31 1.82 1.37
N GLU A 34 8.02 0.92 2.06
CA GLU A 34 7.94 -0.53 1.81
C GLU A 34 6.50 -1.04 2.00
N ARG A 35 5.88 -0.64 3.10
CA ARG A 35 4.47 -0.92 3.42
C ARG A 35 3.47 -0.36 2.39
N ALA A 36 3.77 0.80 1.81
CA ALA A 36 2.98 1.34 0.70
C ALA A 36 3.16 0.49 -0.58
N ALA A 37 4.39 0.06 -0.88
CA ALA A 37 4.68 -0.80 -2.03
C ALA A 37 3.95 -2.15 -1.92
N ASP A 38 3.92 -2.77 -0.74
CA ASP A 38 3.21 -4.03 -0.50
C ASP A 38 1.70 -3.91 -0.77
N ARG A 39 1.07 -2.81 -0.32
CA ARG A 39 -0.34 -2.51 -0.60
C ARG A 39 -0.61 -2.27 -2.08
N ILE A 40 0.29 -1.57 -2.78
CA ILE A 40 0.20 -1.40 -4.24
C ILE A 40 0.32 -2.75 -4.93
N GLY A 41 1.24 -3.60 -4.50
CA GLY A 41 1.39 -4.97 -4.98
C GLY A 41 0.08 -5.76 -4.84
N PHE A 42 -0.53 -5.72 -3.65
CA PHE A 42 -1.84 -6.34 -3.43
C PHE A 42 -2.92 -5.79 -4.36
N ILE A 43 -3.02 -4.47 -4.52
CA ILE A 43 -4.00 -3.83 -5.40
C ILE A 43 -3.83 -4.29 -6.87
N VAL A 44 -2.59 -4.43 -7.34
CA VAL A 44 -2.29 -4.82 -8.73
C VAL A 44 -2.52 -6.32 -8.95
N VAL A 45 -2.12 -7.16 -8.00
CA VAL A 45 -2.24 -8.63 -8.11
C VAL A 45 -3.68 -9.10 -7.85
N GLY A 46 -4.40 -8.43 -6.95
CA GLY A 46 -5.80 -8.72 -6.62
C GLY A 46 -6.03 -9.96 -5.74
N ASP A 47 -5.01 -10.82 -5.57
CA ASP A 47 -5.05 -12.04 -4.75
C ASP A 47 -4.29 -11.84 -3.43
N LEU A 48 -5.05 -11.72 -2.33
CA LEU A 48 -4.51 -11.52 -0.99
C LEU A 48 -3.67 -12.72 -0.51
N ALA A 49 -4.09 -13.94 -0.83
CA ALA A 49 -3.42 -15.14 -0.37
C ALA A 49 -2.06 -15.33 -1.06
N VAL A 50 -1.98 -14.98 -2.36
CA VAL A 50 -0.71 -14.94 -3.08
C VAL A 50 0.21 -13.87 -2.49
N CYS A 51 -0.29 -12.64 -2.29
CA CYS A 51 0.54 -11.55 -1.78
C CYS A 51 1.09 -11.85 -0.38
N THR A 52 0.26 -12.36 0.53
CA THR A 52 0.69 -12.73 1.88
C THR A 52 1.73 -13.85 1.88
N ARG A 53 1.60 -14.86 1.01
CA ARG A 53 2.62 -15.91 0.85
C ARG A 53 3.93 -15.37 0.27
N MET A 54 3.87 -14.44 -0.69
CA MET A 54 5.06 -13.81 -1.25
C MET A 54 5.82 -13.02 -0.18
N LEU A 55 5.11 -12.18 0.58
CA LEU A 55 5.71 -11.40 1.67
C LEU A 55 6.29 -12.29 2.78
N ALA A 56 5.59 -13.35 3.15
CA ALA A 56 6.09 -14.31 4.15
C ALA A 56 7.32 -15.08 3.69
N ALA A 57 7.56 -15.17 2.37
CA ALA A 57 8.73 -15.83 1.79
C ALA A 57 9.93 -14.88 1.65
N GLU A 58 9.76 -13.56 1.81
CA GLU A 58 10.87 -12.61 1.78
C GLU A 58 11.80 -12.82 2.98
N PRO A 59 13.13 -12.76 2.78
CA PRO A 59 14.08 -12.84 3.87
C PRO A 59 13.75 -11.78 4.92
N GLN A 60 13.44 -12.22 6.13
CA GLN A 60 13.08 -11.32 7.21
C GLN A 60 14.38 -10.64 7.68
N VAL A 61 14.59 -9.38 7.28
CA VAL A 61 15.76 -8.57 7.67
C VAL A 61 15.52 -7.91 9.03
N SER A 62 14.25 -7.80 9.46
CA SER A 62 13.87 -7.13 10.70
C SER A 62 12.70 -7.81 11.42
N ALA A 63 12.56 -7.54 12.73
CA ALA A 63 11.41 -8.00 13.50
C ALA A 63 10.06 -7.41 13.02
N HIS A 64 10.09 -6.37 12.18
CA HIS A 64 8.90 -5.72 11.62
C HIS A 64 8.30 -6.46 10.41
N ASP A 65 8.91 -7.55 9.98
CA ASP A 65 8.50 -8.20 8.74
C ASP A 65 7.22 -9.04 8.93
N LEU A 66 6.95 -9.53 10.14
CA LEU A 66 5.63 -10.08 10.50
C LEU A 66 4.54 -9.00 10.53
N ASP A 67 4.92 -7.74 10.80
CA ASP A 67 3.98 -6.60 10.74
C ASP A 67 3.54 -6.31 9.30
N ARG A 68 4.37 -6.61 8.29
CA ARG A 68 4.04 -6.36 6.86
C ARG A 68 2.90 -7.24 6.36
N VAL A 69 2.91 -8.54 6.71
CA VAL A 69 1.81 -9.46 6.33
C VAL A 69 0.51 -9.02 6.97
N LEU A 70 0.53 -8.69 8.27
CA LEU A 70 -0.65 -8.23 8.99
C LEU A 70 -1.15 -6.89 8.46
N GLU A 71 -0.27 -5.98 8.09
CA GLU A 71 -0.66 -4.69 7.53
C GLU A 71 -1.34 -4.86 6.17
N VAL A 72 -0.85 -5.73 5.28
CA VAL A 72 -1.52 -5.98 4.00
C VAL A 72 -2.89 -6.62 4.21
N ILE A 73 -3.01 -7.57 5.14
CA ILE A 73 -4.29 -8.16 5.51
C ILE A 73 -5.25 -7.10 6.03
N TRP A 74 -4.79 -6.25 6.95
CA TRP A 74 -5.60 -5.16 7.50
C TRP A 74 -6.02 -4.18 6.39
N ALA A 75 -5.06 -3.71 5.59
CA ALA A 75 -5.29 -2.79 4.48
C ALA A 75 -6.27 -3.35 3.45
N SER A 76 -6.28 -4.66 3.22
CA SER A 76 -7.20 -5.30 2.27
C SER A 76 -8.68 -5.13 2.62
N THR A 77 -8.98 -4.74 3.86
CA THR A 77 -10.33 -4.53 4.37
C THR A 77 -10.71 -3.06 4.53
N THR A 78 -9.83 -2.12 4.14
CA THR A 78 -10.15 -0.68 4.24
C THR A 78 -10.89 -0.19 3.00
N GLU A 79 -11.78 0.78 3.20
CA GLU A 79 -12.57 1.39 2.13
C GLU A 79 -11.71 2.01 1.03
N GLU A 80 -10.55 2.57 1.37
CA GLU A 80 -9.63 3.16 0.40
C GLU A 80 -9.08 2.10 -0.56
N VAL A 81 -8.65 0.95 -0.03
CA VAL A 81 -8.11 -0.14 -0.86
C VAL A 81 -9.22 -0.81 -1.66
N LEU A 82 -10.37 -1.06 -1.04
CA LEU A 82 -11.55 -1.58 -1.74
C LEU A 82 -12.02 -0.65 -2.86
N GLY A 83 -12.04 0.67 -2.62
CA GLY A 83 -12.41 1.66 -3.62
C GLY A 83 -11.46 1.69 -4.82
N VAL A 84 -10.15 1.61 -4.57
CA VAL A 84 -9.15 1.54 -5.66
C VAL A 84 -9.31 0.24 -6.45
N ARG A 85 -9.49 -0.90 -5.78
CA ARG A 85 -9.70 -2.20 -6.45
C ARG A 85 -10.99 -2.22 -7.25
N ALA A 86 -12.09 -1.73 -6.69
CA ALA A 86 -13.36 -1.60 -7.40
C ALA A 86 -13.21 -0.78 -8.69
N ARG A 87 -12.37 0.26 -8.67
CA ARG A 87 -12.10 1.09 -9.85
C ARG A 87 -11.23 0.41 -10.90
N LEU A 88 -10.21 -0.33 -10.47
CA LEU A 88 -9.29 -1.06 -11.36
C LEU A 88 -9.96 -2.28 -11.99
N GLU A 89 -10.67 -3.05 -11.17
CA GLU A 89 -11.35 -4.29 -11.56
C GLU A 89 -12.77 -4.05 -12.10
N SER A 90 -13.21 -2.79 -12.15
CA SER A 90 -14.53 -2.37 -12.66
C SER A 90 -15.72 -3.08 -11.98
N TRP A 91 -15.63 -3.30 -10.65
CA TRP A 91 -16.65 -4.00 -9.86
C TRP A 91 -18.08 -3.47 -10.04
N PRO A 92 -18.35 -2.16 -10.08
CA PRO A 92 -19.72 -1.67 -10.25
C PRO A 92 -20.40 -2.18 -11.52
N ALA A 93 -19.65 -2.28 -12.63
CA ALA A 93 -20.16 -2.85 -13.87
C ALA A 93 -20.37 -4.36 -13.76
N ALA A 94 -19.47 -5.06 -13.07
CA ALA A 94 -19.60 -6.50 -12.82
C ALA A 94 -20.81 -6.84 -11.92
N VAL A 95 -21.10 -6.01 -10.91
CA VAL A 95 -22.27 -6.15 -10.03
C VAL A 95 -23.56 -5.91 -10.83
N ALA A 96 -23.63 -4.83 -11.61
CA ALA A 96 -24.80 -4.54 -12.45
C ALA A 96 -25.07 -5.68 -13.47
N ASP A 97 -24.02 -6.27 -14.06
CA ASP A 97 -24.12 -7.42 -14.97
C ASP A 97 -24.57 -8.71 -14.26
N LEU A 98 -24.14 -8.94 -13.01
CA LEU A 98 -24.65 -10.05 -12.18
C LEU A 98 -26.14 -9.87 -11.84
N GLU A 99 -26.57 -8.66 -11.52
CA GLU A 99 -27.97 -8.34 -11.23
C GLU A 99 -28.86 -8.44 -12.48
N ALA A 100 -28.36 -8.00 -13.65
CA ALA A 100 -29.07 -8.17 -14.92
C ALA A 100 -29.24 -9.66 -15.29
N ARG A 101 -28.22 -10.48 -15.04
CA ARG A 101 -28.28 -11.93 -15.26
C ARG A 101 -29.22 -12.64 -14.30
N SER A 102 -29.28 -12.23 -13.03
CA SER A 102 -30.17 -12.84 -12.03
C SER A 102 -31.64 -12.42 -12.20
N SER A 103 -31.89 -11.25 -12.80
CA SER A 103 -33.24 -10.75 -13.09
C SER A 103 -33.84 -11.26 -14.42
N GLY A 104 -33.14 -12.11 -15.16
CA GLY A 104 -33.66 -12.77 -16.37
C GLY A 104 -33.84 -11.85 -17.58
N SER A 105 -33.36 -10.61 -17.52
CA SER A 105 -33.40 -9.66 -18.63
C SER A 105 -32.17 -9.84 -19.52
N ARG A 106 -32.29 -10.70 -20.55
CA ARG A 106 -31.36 -10.62 -21.69
C ARG A 106 -31.83 -9.50 -22.61
N PRO A 107 -31.02 -8.45 -22.88
CA PRO A 107 -31.29 -7.59 -24.02
C PRO A 107 -31.11 -8.41 -25.30
N SER A 108 -32.11 -8.34 -26.18
CA SER A 108 -32.11 -8.93 -27.53
C SER A 108 -31.18 -8.16 -28.47
#